data_AF-A0A0B6Y1S2-F1
#
_entry.id   AF-A0A0B6Y1S2-F1
#
_cell.length_a   1.000
_cell.length_b   1.000
_cell.length_c   1.000
_cell.angle_alpha   90.00
_cell.angle_beta   90.00
_cell.angle_gamma   90.00
#
_symmetry.space_group_name_H-M   'P 1'
#
loop_
_entity.id
_entity.type
_entity.pdbx_description
1 polymer ?
#
loop_
_entity_poly.entity_id
_entity_poly.type
_entity_poly.pdbx_seq_one_letter_code
_entity_poly.pdbx_strand_id
1 'polypeptide(L)'
;DNYTVNPGNNTPGRLNAFRNIGRIIGLCLQQGDILPFNFSRHILKYILDKPICWYDLAFYNFSLYNSVRLLVWNEETNDVYDDQYFRDLDMTFVYDTSESEGSKTFELKPGGEKIQVTKDNISEYL
;
A
#
# COMPACT_ATOMS: atom_id res chain seq x y z
N ASP A 1 14.37 8.73 10.16
CA ASP A 1 13.22 8.07 9.52
C ASP A 1 12.86 8.75 8.22
N ASN A 2 12.48 7.98 7.21
CA ASN A 2 12.00 8.50 5.94
C ASN A 2 10.51 8.90 6.07
N TYR A 3 10.15 10.05 5.51
CA TYR A 3 8.79 10.55 5.53
C TYR A 3 7.89 9.73 4.60
N THR A 4 6.74 9.30 5.13
CA THR A 4 5.64 8.67 4.41
C THR A 4 4.39 9.56 4.42
N VAL A 5 3.41 9.24 3.58
CA VAL A 5 2.07 9.81 3.69
C VAL A 5 1.30 9.01 4.74
N ASN A 6 0.92 9.64 5.85
CA ASN A 6 -0.03 9.04 6.78
C ASN A 6 -1.42 9.08 6.15
N PRO A 7 -2.09 7.95 5.86
CA PRO A 7 -3.45 7.93 5.35
C PRO A 7 -4.45 8.74 6.19
N GLY A 8 -5.59 9.09 5.61
CA GLY A 8 -6.62 9.84 6.33
C GLY A 8 -7.59 10.57 5.42
N ASN A 9 -8.62 11.17 6.03
CA ASN A 9 -9.65 11.88 5.31
C ASN A 9 -9.09 13.01 4.44
N ASN A 10 -9.46 13.04 3.17
CA ASN A 10 -9.04 14.03 2.17
C ASN A 10 -9.73 15.39 2.36
N THR A 11 -9.60 15.97 3.55
CA THR A 11 -10.15 17.31 3.84
C THR A 11 -9.51 18.36 2.94
N PRO A 12 -10.21 19.47 2.63
CA PRO A 12 -9.66 20.53 1.78
C PRO A 12 -8.32 21.09 2.29
N GLY A 13 -8.16 21.23 3.61
CA GLY A 13 -6.91 21.70 4.22
C GLY A 13 -5.75 20.73 3.99
N ARG A 14 -5.98 19.43 4.16
CA ARG A 14 -4.98 18.39 3.92
C ARG A 14 -4.58 18.30 2.44
N LEU A 15 -5.55 18.36 1.52
CA LEU A 15 -5.27 18.41 0.09
C LEU A 15 -4.47 19.66 -0.31
N ASN A 16 -4.77 20.81 0.31
CA ASN A 16 -4.01 22.03 0.08
C ASN A 16 -2.55 21.91 0.60
N ALA A 17 -2.34 21.25 1.74
CA ALA A 17 -1.01 20.97 2.26
C ALA A 17 -0.20 20.11 1.28
N PHE A 18 -0.76 19.02 0.73
CA PHE A 18 -0.08 18.20 -0.29
C PHE A 18 0.26 19.00 -1.55
N ARG A 19 -0.66 19.85 -2.03
CA ARG A 19 -0.37 20.73 -3.18
C ARG A 19 0.79 21.68 -2.90
N ASN A 20 0.87 22.24 -1.70
CA ASN A 20 1.96 23.13 -1.31
C ASN A 20 3.30 22.38 -1.19
N ILE A 21 3.31 21.17 -0.63
CA ILE A 21 4.51 20.31 -0.62
C ILE A 21 4.97 20.00 -2.05
N GLY A 22 4.04 19.65 -2.95
CA GLY A 22 4.37 19.43 -4.37
C GLY A 22 5.00 20.65 -5.05
N ARG A 23 4.52 21.87 -4.74
CA ARG A 23 5.12 23.12 -5.22
C ARG A 23 6.53 23.34 -4.70
N ILE A 24 6.76 23.10 -3.40
CA ILE A 24 8.10 23.20 -2.80
C ILE A 24 9.06 22.22 -3.48
N ILE A 25 8.61 20.97 -3.70
CA ILE A 25 9.41 19.97 -4.41
C ILE A 25 9.78 20.47 -5.81
N GLY A 26 8.80 20.98 -6.56
CA GLY A 26 9.03 21.53 -7.90
C GLY A 26 10.00 22.72 -7.91
N LEU A 27 9.90 23.63 -6.94
CA LEU A 27 10.81 24.77 -6.82
C LEU A 27 12.25 24.36 -6.52
N CYS A 28 12.45 23.44 -5.57
CA CYS A 28 13.78 22.93 -5.26
C CYS A 28 14.42 22.26 -6.49
N LEU A 29 13.65 21.42 -7.20
CA LEU A 29 14.12 20.78 -8.43
C LEU A 29 14.47 21.81 -9.52
N GLN A 30 13.68 22.88 -9.66
CA GLN A 30 13.93 23.93 -10.65
C GLN A 30 15.19 24.74 -10.34
N GLN A 31 15.48 24.97 -9.05
CA GLN A 31 16.62 25.78 -8.60
C GLN A 31 17.89 24.96 -8.41
N GLY A 32 17.79 23.63 -8.40
CA GLY A 32 18.91 22.74 -8.07
C GLY A 32 19.18 22.66 -6.57
N ASP A 33 18.20 23.04 -5.74
CA ASP A 33 18.30 23.04 -4.29
C ASP A 33 18.05 21.66 -3.70
N ILE A 34 18.62 21.42 -2.52
CA ILE A 34 18.38 20.21 -1.75
C ILE A 34 16.96 20.25 -1.17
N LEU A 35 16.20 19.18 -1.41
CA LEU A 35 14.89 19.00 -0.77
C LEU A 35 15.07 18.87 0.74
N PRO A 36 14.29 19.60 1.56
CA PRO A 36 14.40 19.52 3.02
C PRO A 36 13.76 18.26 3.61
N PHE A 37 13.36 17.28 2.78
CA PHE A 37 12.64 16.08 3.19
C PHE A 37 13.30 14.82 2.62
N ASN A 38 13.49 13.82 3.47
CA ASN A 38 13.88 12.48 3.05
C ASN A 38 12.62 11.63 2.85
N PHE A 39 12.15 11.48 1.61
CA PHE A 39 10.95 10.69 1.31
C PHE A 39 11.24 9.19 1.29
N SER A 40 10.26 8.40 1.71
CA SER A 40 10.28 6.95 1.54
C SER A 40 10.26 6.55 0.06
N ARG A 41 10.84 5.39 -0.25
CA ARG A 41 11.01 4.88 -1.62
C ARG A 41 9.71 4.85 -2.42
N HIS A 42 8.60 4.42 -1.83
CA HIS A 42 7.30 4.35 -2.51
C HIS A 42 6.77 5.72 -2.94
N ILE A 43 7.04 6.78 -2.17
CA ILE A 43 6.69 8.15 -2.57
C ILE A 43 7.51 8.58 -3.79
N LEU A 44 8.82 8.31 -3.79
CA LEU A 44 9.67 8.64 -4.93
C LEU A 44 9.24 7.85 -6.18
N LYS A 45 8.90 6.57 -6.02
CA LYS A 45 8.35 5.75 -7.10
C LYS A 45 7.05 6.36 -7.65
N TYR A 46 6.14 6.79 -6.77
CA TYR A 46 4.90 7.46 -7.17
C TYR A 46 5.17 8.75 -7.98
N ILE A 47 6.04 9.64 -7.48
CA ILE A 47 6.38 10.90 -8.16
C ILE A 47 7.00 10.65 -9.55
N LEU A 48 7.80 9.58 -9.67
CA LEU A 48 8.49 9.20 -10.89
C LEU A 48 7.67 8.29 -11.82
N ASP A 49 6.38 8.09 -11.53
CA ASP A 49 5.48 7.21 -12.27
C ASP A 49 6.05 5.78 -12.45
N LYS A 50 6.63 5.25 -11.36
CA LYS A 50 7.15 3.88 -11.28
C LYS A 50 6.17 2.98 -10.54
N PRO A 51 5.96 1.73 -11.01
CA PRO A 51 5.02 0.81 -10.39
C PRO A 51 5.44 0.50 -8.96
N ILE A 52 4.53 0.70 -8.01
CA ILE A 52 4.71 0.33 -6.59
C ILE A 52 4.22 -1.10 -6.42
N CYS A 53 4.98 -1.92 -5.70
CA CYS A 53 4.66 -3.32 -5.44
C CYS A 53 4.68 -3.59 -3.94
N TRP A 54 4.01 -4.65 -3.49
CA TRP A 54 3.97 -5.00 -2.06
C TRP A 54 5.37 -5.25 -1.46
N TYR A 55 6.36 -5.65 -2.27
CA TYR A 55 7.76 -5.76 -1.83
C TYR A 55 8.37 -4.43 -1.37
N ASP A 56 7.85 -3.28 -1.82
CA ASP A 56 8.29 -1.98 -1.33
C ASP A 56 7.96 -1.78 0.16
N LEU A 57 7.00 -2.54 0.71
CA LEU A 57 6.68 -2.53 2.15
C LEU A 57 7.88 -2.94 3.01
N ALA A 58 8.79 -3.77 2.51
CA ALA A 58 9.98 -4.19 3.27
C ALA A 58 10.85 -2.99 3.71
N PHE A 59 10.82 -1.89 2.96
CA PHE A 59 11.60 -0.68 3.23
C PHE A 59 10.83 0.37 4.04
N TYR A 60 9.52 0.17 4.22
CA TYR A 60 8.62 1.13 4.85
C TYR A 60 7.99 0.60 6.14
N ASN A 61 7.37 -0.58 6.07
CA ASN A 61 6.72 -1.26 7.18
C ASN A 61 7.02 -2.76 7.11
N PHE A 62 8.09 -3.18 7.77
CA PHE A 62 8.54 -4.58 7.80
C PHE A 62 7.49 -5.52 8.41
N SER A 63 6.72 -5.05 9.39
CA SER A 63 5.65 -5.85 10.00
C SER A 63 4.56 -6.18 8.98
N LEU A 64 4.07 -5.16 8.28
CA LEU A 64 3.05 -5.34 7.23
C LEU A 64 3.57 -6.16 6.05
N TYR A 65 4.83 -5.94 5.63
CA TYR A 65 5.49 -6.79 4.64
C TYR A 65 5.46 -8.27 5.04
N ASN A 66 5.79 -8.59 6.30
CA ASN A 66 5.74 -9.96 6.78
C ASN A 66 4.33 -10.50 6.83
N SER A 67 3.34 -9.72 7.28
CA SER A 67 1.93 -10.15 7.26
C SER A 67 1.50 -10.53 5.84
N VAL A 68 1.79 -9.69 4.85
CA VAL A 68 1.49 -9.97 3.44
C VAL A 68 2.22 -11.21 2.93
N ARG A 69 3.52 -11.34 3.23
CA ARG A 69 4.31 -12.51 2.84
C ARG A 69 3.75 -13.81 3.43
N LEU A 70 3.34 -13.77 4.69
CA LEU A 70 2.79 -14.92 5.42
C LEU A 70 1.36 -15.29 4.99
N LEU A 71 0.65 -14.43 4.25
CA LEU A 71 -0.61 -14.83 3.60
C LEU A 71 -0.38 -15.80 2.44
N VAL A 72 0.80 -15.76 1.82
CA VAL A 72 1.14 -16.59 0.66
C VAL A 72 1.92 -17.83 1.09
N TRP A 73 2.89 -17.64 2.00
CA TRP A 73 3.91 -18.64 2.31
C TRP A 73 3.74 -19.22 3.71
N ASN A 74 3.64 -20.54 3.79
CA ASN A 74 3.67 -21.27 5.05
C ASN A 74 5.12 -21.58 5.44
N GLU A 75 5.60 -20.99 6.52
CA GLU A 75 6.96 -21.20 7.00
C GLU A 75 7.18 -22.58 7.65
N GLU A 76 6.14 -23.20 8.20
CA GLU A 76 6.24 -24.49 8.88
C GLU A 76 6.42 -25.64 7.88
N THR A 77 5.69 -25.57 6.76
CA THR A 77 5.76 -26.57 5.68
C THR A 77 6.74 -26.18 4.58
N ASN A 78 7.23 -24.94 4.57
CA ASN A 78 8.07 -24.34 3.52
C ASN A 78 7.44 -24.48 2.11
N ASP A 79 6.13 -24.20 2.02
CA ASP A 79 5.34 -24.25 0.79
C ASP A 79 4.20 -23.21 0.84
N VAL A 80 3.53 -22.98 -0.29
CA VAL A 80 2.29 -22.19 -0.35
C VAL A 80 1.13 -22.95 0.30
N TYR A 81 0.26 -22.23 1.00
CA TYR A 81 -0.93 -22.83 1.62
C TYR A 81 -1.85 -23.54 0.60
N ASP A 82 -2.68 -24.44 1.09
CA ASP A 82 -3.71 -25.11 0.29
C ASP A 82 -4.99 -24.27 0.19
N ASP A 83 -5.95 -24.73 -0.62
CA ASP A 83 -7.22 -24.02 -0.78
C ASP A 83 -8.04 -23.97 0.51
N GLN A 84 -7.83 -24.90 1.45
CA GLN A 84 -8.58 -24.90 2.70
C GLN A 84 -8.19 -23.71 3.57
N TYR A 85 -6.90 -23.40 3.68
CA TYR A 85 -6.43 -22.19 4.36
C TYR A 85 -7.07 -20.92 3.79
N PHE A 86 -7.08 -20.75 2.47
CA PHE A 86 -7.68 -19.55 1.87
C PHE A 86 -9.20 -19.48 2.06
N ARG A 87 -9.90 -20.62 2.07
CA ARG A 87 -11.34 -20.67 2.44
C ARG A 87 -11.57 -20.26 3.89
N ASP A 88 -10.69 -20.67 4.79
CA ASP A 88 -10.81 -20.35 6.22
C ASP A 88 -10.53 -18.86 6.52
N LEU A 89 -9.75 -18.18 5.67
CA LEU A 89 -9.53 -16.74 5.75
C LEU A 89 -10.77 -15.90 5.33
N ASP A 90 -11.67 -16.46 4.52
CA ASP A 90 -12.88 -15.82 3.99
C ASP A 90 -12.63 -14.40 3.44
N MET A 91 -11.50 -14.22 2.75
CA MET A 91 -11.14 -12.94 2.14
C MET A 91 -11.74 -12.83 0.75
N THR A 92 -12.21 -11.64 0.42
CA THR A 92 -12.59 -11.27 -0.96
C THR A 92 -11.67 -10.16 -1.47
N PHE A 93 -11.78 -9.78 -2.74
CA PHE A 93 -10.95 -8.72 -3.34
C PHE A 93 -11.41 -7.33 -2.89
N VAL A 94 -11.35 -7.09 -1.59
CA VAL A 94 -11.72 -5.83 -0.94
C VAL A 94 -10.64 -5.39 0.04
N TYR A 95 -10.59 -4.10 0.31
CA TYR A 95 -9.72 -3.50 1.29
C TYR A 95 -10.51 -2.56 2.20
N ASP A 96 -10.46 -2.84 3.50
CA ASP A 96 -11.09 -2.03 4.53
C ASP A 96 -10.10 -1.02 5.11
N THR A 97 -10.51 0.24 5.13
CA THR A 97 -9.74 1.29 5.79
C THR A 97 -10.06 1.37 7.27
N SER A 98 -9.07 1.76 8.07
CA SER A 98 -9.25 1.96 9.50
C SER A 98 -10.20 3.13 9.81
N GLU A 99 -10.61 3.26 11.07
CA GLU A 99 -11.43 4.39 11.53
C GLU A 99 -10.77 5.75 11.27
N SER A 100 -9.45 5.82 11.46
CA SER A 100 -8.64 7.01 11.15
C SER A 100 -8.64 7.40 9.66
N GLU A 101 -8.94 6.43 8.80
CA GLU A 101 -8.99 6.54 7.35
C GLU A 101 -10.44 6.59 6.82
N GLY A 102 -11.42 6.64 7.72
CA GLY A 102 -12.82 6.85 7.41
C GLY A 102 -13.67 5.59 7.29
N SER A 103 -13.19 4.42 7.72
CA SER A 103 -13.95 3.16 7.78
C SER A 103 -14.69 2.82 6.49
N LYS A 104 -13.96 2.74 5.38
CA LYS A 104 -14.52 2.46 4.05
C LYS A 104 -13.98 1.15 3.51
N THR A 105 -14.85 0.42 2.85
CA THR A 105 -14.49 -0.76 2.05
C THR A 105 -14.30 -0.34 0.60
N PHE A 106 -13.23 -0.80 -0.03
CA PHE A 106 -12.92 -0.57 -1.44
C PHE A 106 -12.75 -1.90 -2.15
N GLU A 107 -13.40 -2.08 -3.30
CA GLU A 107 -13.10 -3.21 -4.17
C GLU A 107 -11.72 -3.02 -4.83
N LEU A 108 -10.86 -4.03 -4.73
CA LEU A 108 -9.53 -4.05 -5.36
C LEU A 108 -9.63 -4.24 -6.88
N LYS A 109 -10.72 -4.86 -7.34
CA LYS A 109 -11.08 -5.01 -8.75
C LYS A 109 -12.60 -5.01 -8.93
N PRO A 110 -13.14 -4.75 -10.12
CA PRO A 110 -14.59 -4.68 -10.34
C PRO A 110 -15.32 -5.95 -9.87
N GLY A 111 -16.28 -5.81 -8.97
CA GLY A 111 -17.03 -6.93 -8.39
C GLY A 111 -16.23 -7.74 -7.36
N GLY A 112 -15.14 -7.16 -6.84
CA GLY A 112 -14.21 -7.79 -5.91
C GLY A 112 -14.87 -8.35 -4.64
N GLU A 113 -15.96 -7.74 -4.17
CA GLU A 113 -16.75 -8.23 -3.01
C GLU A 113 -17.27 -9.66 -3.20
N LYS A 114 -17.41 -10.13 -4.44
CA LYS A 114 -17.95 -11.47 -4.76
C LYS A 114 -16.87 -12.45 -5.18
N ILE A 115 -15.62 -12.00 -5.27
CA ILE A 115 -14.51 -12.80 -5.75
C ILE A 115 -13.71 -13.23 -4.53
N GLN A 116 -13.80 -14.51 -4.20
CA GLN A 116 -13.06 -15.12 -3.10
C GLN A 116 -11.57 -15.23 -3.45
N VAL A 117 -10.73 -14.95 -2.45
CA VAL A 117 -9.28 -15.16 -2.56
C VAL A 117 -8.99 -16.65 -2.47
N THR A 118 -8.17 -17.16 -3.38
CA THR A 118 -7.78 -18.56 -3.49
C THR A 118 -6.27 -18.65 -3.73
N LYS A 119 -5.73 -19.87 -3.63
CA LYS A 119 -4.32 -20.13 -3.94
C LYS A 119 -3.93 -19.65 -5.34
N ASP A 120 -4.82 -19.80 -6.31
CA ASP A 120 -4.55 -19.47 -7.71
C ASP A 120 -4.57 -17.96 -7.99
N ASN A 121 -5.33 -17.19 -7.20
CA ASN A 121 -5.52 -15.76 -7.43
C ASN A 121 -4.88 -14.87 -6.35
N ILE A 122 -4.25 -15.43 -5.31
CA ILE A 122 -3.58 -14.66 -4.25
C ILE A 122 -2.50 -13.72 -4.80
N SER A 123 -1.82 -14.11 -5.88
CA SER A 123 -0.82 -13.24 -6.52
C SER A 123 -1.43 -12.00 -7.20
N GLU A 124 -2.71 -12.04 -7.56
CA GLU A 124 -3.45 -10.89 -8.10
C GLU A 124 -4.01 -10.00 -6.98
N TYR A 125 -4.28 -10.59 -5.80
CA TYR A 125 -4.72 -9.86 -4.62
C TYR A 125 -3.61 -8.95 -4.04
N LEU A 126 -2.34 -9.28 -4.30
CA LEU A 126 -1.14 -8.56 -3.82
C LEU A 126 -0.52 -7.61 -4.85
#